data_AF-A0A164SYW3-F1
#
_entry.id   AF-A0A164SYW3-F1
#
_cell.length_a   1.000
_cell.length_b   1.000
_cell.length_c   1.000
_cell.angle_alpha   90.00
_cell.angle_beta   90.00
_cell.angle_gamma   90.00
#
_symmetry.space_group_name_H-M   'P 1'
#
loop_
_entity.id
_entity.type
_entity.pdbx_description
1 polymer ?
#
loop_
_entity_poly.entity_id
_entity_poly.type
_entity_poly.pdbx_seq_one_letter_code
_entity_poly.pdbx_strand_id
1 'polypeptide(L)'
;MCYKLITFDFTGTLMRFRIPPHVQYERIASLYGVEIKNTQAFHKNFKTAFKTADNEHPNFGCNTNLHWTQWWVNVVKNTFIGAGVEDSPHLDSIAWHLIKLYSTTEGWEVVPV
;
A
#
# COMPACT_ATOMS: atom_id res chain seq x y z
N MET A 1 -30.47 27.94 5.72
CA MET A 1 -30.26 26.57 5.21
C MET A 1 -29.43 25.86 6.27
N CYS A 2 -29.89 24.75 6.85
CA CYS A 2 -29.20 24.06 7.96
C CYS A 2 -28.91 22.61 7.55
N TYR A 3 -27.63 22.23 7.55
CA TYR A 3 -27.20 20.87 7.27
C TYR A 3 -27.37 20.00 8.51
N LYS A 4 -27.93 18.79 8.35
CA LYS A 4 -28.17 17.84 9.46
C LYS A 4 -27.03 16.85 9.67
N LEU A 5 -26.25 16.56 8.63
CA LEU A 5 -25.12 15.64 8.66
C LEU A 5 -24.16 16.01 7.53
N ILE A 6 -22.87 15.97 7.83
CA ILE A 6 -21.79 16.09 6.85
C ILE A 6 -20.83 14.94 7.12
N THR A 7 -20.53 14.15 6.09
CA THR A 7 -19.55 13.06 6.13
C THR A 7 -18.43 13.35 5.15
N PHE A 8 -17.23 12.91 5.49
CA PHE A 8 -16.04 13.12 4.68
C PHE A 8 -15.43 11.77 4.32
N ASP A 9 -14.93 11.68 3.09
CA ASP A 9 -13.89 10.69 2.78
C ASP A 9 -12.57 11.11 3.46
N PHE A 10 -11.67 10.16 3.71
CA PHE A 10 -10.42 10.45 4.38
C PHE A 10 -9.34 10.92 3.39
N THR A 11 -9.10 10.17 2.31
CA THR A 11 -7.91 10.32 1.48
C THR A 11 -8.13 11.34 0.37
N GLY A 12 -7.27 12.35 0.27
CA GLY A 12 -7.40 13.46 -0.68
C GLY A 12 -8.46 14.49 -0.29
N THR A 13 -9.26 14.23 0.76
CA THR A 13 -10.23 15.17 1.32
C THR A 13 -9.75 15.76 2.63
N LEU A 14 -9.49 14.92 3.64
CA LEU A 14 -8.97 15.36 4.95
C LEU A 14 -7.45 15.24 5.01
N MET A 15 -6.92 14.12 4.55
CA MET A 15 -5.50 13.77 4.64
C MET A 15 -4.96 13.34 3.27
N ARG A 16 -3.69 13.61 3.00
CA ARG A 16 -2.96 13.07 1.85
C ARG A 16 -1.73 12.31 2.31
N PHE A 17 -1.19 11.47 1.44
CA PHE A 17 0.09 10.81 1.70
C PHE A 17 1.17 11.87 1.90
N ARG A 18 1.91 11.78 3.01
CA ARG A 18 3.02 12.69 3.33
C ARG A 18 4.15 12.58 2.31
N ILE A 19 4.40 11.36 1.85
CA ILE A 19 5.37 11.02 0.82
C ILE A 19 4.63 10.20 -0.23
N PRO A 20 4.88 10.39 -1.54
CA PRO A 20 4.26 9.56 -2.57
C PRO A 20 4.47 8.07 -2.27
N PRO A 21 3.43 7.21 -2.36
CA PRO A 21 3.54 5.82 -1.92
C PRO A 21 4.71 5.05 -2.54
N HIS A 22 5.02 5.27 -3.82
CA HIS A 22 6.15 4.61 -4.47
C HIS A 22 7.51 4.95 -3.84
N VAL A 23 7.75 6.23 -3.52
CA VAL A 23 8.94 6.68 -2.80
C VAL A 23 9.00 6.06 -1.41
N GLN A 24 7.85 5.93 -0.75
CA GLN A 24 7.77 5.29 0.57
C GLN A 24 8.12 3.79 0.49
N TYR A 25 7.65 3.08 -0.54
CA TYR A 25 8.00 1.67 -0.76
C TYR A 25 9.50 1.51 -1.04
N GLU A 26 10.09 2.35 -1.89
CA GLU A 26 11.54 2.38 -2.16
C GLU A 26 12.34 2.60 -0.87
N ARG A 27 11.94 3.62 -0.09
CA ARG A 27 12.60 3.95 1.18
C ARG A 27 12.54 2.78 2.16
N ILE A 28 11.37 2.19 2.37
CA ILE A 28 11.26 1.04 3.29
C ILE A 28 12.03 -0.16 2.76
N ALA A 29 11.93 -0.49 1.47
CA ALA A 29 12.67 -1.60 0.86
C ALA A 29 14.18 -1.48 1.08
N SER A 30 14.74 -0.26 0.94
CA SER A 30 16.16 0.01 1.17
C SER A 30 16.62 -0.31 2.61
N LEU A 31 15.75 -0.12 3.62
CA LEU A 31 16.06 -0.47 5.02
C LEU A 31 16.21 -1.98 5.23
N TYR A 32 15.64 -2.79 4.35
CA TYR A 32 15.74 -4.25 4.36
C TYR A 32 16.72 -4.78 3.31
N GLY A 33 17.54 -3.91 2.70
CA GLY A 33 18.51 -4.31 1.68
C GLY A 33 17.90 -4.75 0.35
N VAL A 34 16.62 -4.41 0.10
CA VAL A 34 15.91 -4.72 -1.14
C VAL A 34 15.95 -3.51 -2.07
N GLU A 35 16.54 -3.69 -3.25
CA GLU A 35 16.66 -2.63 -4.26
C GLU A 35 15.65 -2.82 -5.40
N ILE A 36 14.95 -1.74 -5.76
CA ILE A 36 14.03 -1.72 -6.89
C ILE A 36 14.79 -1.27 -8.14
N LYS A 37 15.34 -2.22 -8.89
CA LYS A 37 16.15 -1.94 -10.09
C LYS A 37 15.35 -1.39 -11.26
N ASN A 38 14.08 -1.77 -11.39
CA ASN A 38 13.19 -1.34 -12.46
C ASN A 38 11.93 -0.69 -11.89
N THR A 39 12.01 0.62 -11.63
CA THR A 39 10.91 1.43 -11.04
C THR A 39 9.67 1.45 -11.93
N GLN A 40 9.83 1.47 -13.26
CA GLN A 40 8.71 1.43 -14.19
C GLN A 40 7.95 0.11 -14.11
N ALA A 41 8.67 -1.02 -14.08
CA ALA A 41 8.07 -2.33 -13.89
C ALA A 41 7.39 -2.39 -12.51
N PHE A 42 8.04 -1.92 -11.46
CA PHE A 42 7.47 -1.87 -10.11
C PHE A 42 6.14 -1.11 -10.06
N HIS A 43 6.06 0.10 -10.62
CA HIS A 43 4.82 0.87 -10.69
C HIS A 43 3.71 0.16 -11.47
N LYS A 44 4.06 -0.50 -12.57
CA LYS A 44 3.10 -1.31 -13.34
C LYS A 44 2.62 -2.51 -12.52
N ASN A 45 3.54 -3.19 -11.85
CA ASN A 45 3.25 -4.38 -11.07
C ASN A 45 2.44 -4.09 -9.81
N PHE A 46 2.54 -2.90 -9.22
CA PHE A 46 1.64 -2.52 -8.14
C PHE A 46 0.18 -2.56 -8.60
N LYS A 47 -0.10 -1.94 -9.76
CA LYS A 47 -1.45 -1.93 -10.33
C LYS A 47 -1.92 -3.35 -10.68
N THR A 48 -1.04 -4.18 -11.22
CA THR A 48 -1.34 -5.59 -11.51
C THR A 48 -1.66 -6.35 -10.23
N ALA A 49 -0.77 -6.31 -9.24
CA ALA A 49 -0.91 -7.01 -7.96
C ALA A 49 -2.18 -6.58 -7.21
N PHE A 50 -2.47 -5.27 -7.17
CA PHE A 50 -3.70 -4.76 -6.58
C PHE A 50 -4.94 -5.30 -7.29
N LYS A 51 -4.98 -5.24 -8.63
CA LYS A 51 -6.13 -5.74 -9.40
C LYS A 51 -6.33 -7.24 -9.24
N THR A 52 -5.25 -8.02 -9.23
CA THR A 52 -5.33 -9.45 -8.98
C THR A 52 -5.92 -9.73 -7.61
N ALA A 53 -5.42 -9.07 -6.56
CA ALA A 53 -5.93 -9.25 -5.20
C ALA A 53 -7.39 -8.79 -5.05
N ASP A 54 -7.80 -7.72 -5.73
CA ASP A 54 -9.19 -7.22 -5.68
C ASP A 54 -10.16 -8.14 -6.45
N ASN A 55 -9.71 -8.72 -7.56
CA ASN A 55 -10.52 -9.69 -8.32
C ASN A 55 -10.67 -11.02 -7.58
N GLU A 56 -9.60 -11.54 -6.97
CA GLU A 56 -9.59 -12.83 -6.26
C GLU A 56 -10.23 -12.72 -4.88
N HIS A 57 -9.99 -11.60 -4.19
CA HIS A 57 -10.37 -11.35 -2.82
C HIS A 57 -10.94 -9.93 -2.65
N PRO A 58 -12.13 -9.65 -3.21
CA PRO A 58 -12.70 -8.30 -3.22
C PRO A 58 -12.96 -7.77 -1.81
N ASN A 59 -13.01 -6.45 -1.68
CA ASN A 59 -13.18 -5.76 -0.40
C ASN A 59 -12.16 -6.26 0.64
N PHE A 60 -10.88 -6.29 0.26
CA PHE A 60 -9.77 -6.69 1.11
C PHE A 60 -9.91 -8.10 1.72
N GLY A 61 -10.62 -9.00 1.03
CA GLY A 61 -10.83 -10.38 1.49
C GLY A 61 -12.00 -10.60 2.45
N CYS A 62 -12.85 -9.57 2.66
CA CYS A 62 -13.98 -9.58 3.61
C CYS A 62 -14.84 -10.86 3.55
N ASN A 63 -15.08 -11.40 2.36
CA ASN A 63 -15.96 -12.55 2.14
C ASN A 63 -15.22 -13.81 1.66
N THR A 64 -13.89 -13.78 1.63
CA THR A 64 -13.07 -14.87 1.09
C THR A 64 -12.14 -15.47 2.15
N ASN A 65 -12.44 -15.27 3.44
CA ASN A 65 -11.63 -15.72 4.58
C ASN A 65 -10.18 -15.25 4.54
N LEU A 66 -9.90 -14.13 3.88
CA LEU A 66 -8.57 -13.51 3.85
C LEU A 66 -8.59 -12.25 4.70
N HIS A 67 -7.74 -12.19 5.73
CA HIS A 67 -7.65 -11.01 6.58
C HIS A 67 -7.09 -9.82 5.79
N TRP A 68 -7.63 -8.62 6.01
CA TRP A 68 -7.28 -7.42 5.24
C TRP A 68 -5.77 -7.08 5.28
N THR A 69 -5.09 -7.38 6.39
CA THR A 69 -3.63 -7.19 6.46
C THR A 69 -2.91 -8.15 5.53
N GLN A 70 -3.33 -9.41 5.48
CA GLN A 70 -2.74 -10.41 4.59
C GLN A 70 -3.03 -10.07 3.12
N TRP A 71 -4.21 -9.51 2.84
CA TRP A 71 -4.53 -8.97 1.53
C TRP A 71 -3.48 -7.93 1.08
N TRP A 72 -3.17 -6.95 1.94
CA TRP A 72 -2.14 -5.96 1.64
C TRP A 72 -0.72 -6.53 1.60
N VAL A 73 -0.40 -7.50 2.46
CA VAL A 73 0.88 -8.22 2.39
C VAL A 73 1.05 -8.86 1.02
N ASN A 74 0.03 -9.56 0.52
CA ASN A 74 0.07 -10.20 -0.80
C ASN A 74 0.26 -9.17 -1.92
N VAL A 75 -0.46 -8.03 -1.88
CA VAL A 75 -0.29 -6.96 -2.86
C VAL A 75 1.14 -6.43 -2.87
N VAL A 76 1.71 -6.13 -1.70
CA VAL A 76 3.08 -5.63 -1.58
C VAL A 76 4.08 -6.65 -2.13
N LYS A 77 4.01 -7.91 -1.68
CA LYS A 77 4.93 -8.97 -2.14
C LYS A 77 4.88 -9.16 -3.64
N ASN A 78 3.67 -9.30 -4.19
CA ASN A 78 3.49 -9.51 -5.63
C ASN A 78 3.95 -8.31 -6.46
N THR A 79 3.91 -7.11 -5.90
CA THR A 79 4.49 -5.91 -6.53
C THR A 79 6.01 -6.06 -6.71
N PHE A 80 6.72 -6.44 -5.64
CA PHE A 80 8.18 -6.64 -5.66
C PHE A 80 8.57 -7.83 -6.55
N ILE A 81 7.89 -8.96 -6.40
CA ILE A 81 8.15 -10.19 -7.19
C ILE A 81 7.95 -9.92 -8.68
N GLY A 82 6.85 -9.26 -9.06
CA GLY A 82 6.63 -8.89 -10.46
C GLY A 82 7.71 -7.97 -11.03
N ALA A 83 8.39 -7.19 -10.18
CA ALA A 83 9.49 -6.31 -10.56
C ALA A 83 10.86 -7.01 -10.62
N GLY A 84 10.90 -8.34 -10.41
CA GLY A 84 12.12 -9.15 -10.48
C GLY A 84 12.88 -9.26 -9.16
N VAL A 85 12.25 -8.91 -8.02
CA VAL A 85 12.83 -9.15 -6.69
C VAL A 85 12.50 -10.59 -6.27
N GLU A 86 13.50 -11.30 -5.73
CA GLU A 86 13.31 -12.66 -5.22
C GLU A 86 12.38 -12.69 -4.00
N ASP A 87 11.52 -13.69 -3.92
CA ASP A 87 10.66 -13.88 -2.74
C ASP A 87 11.52 -14.24 -1.53
N SER A 88 11.36 -13.48 -0.47
CA SER A 88 12.11 -13.67 0.77
C SER A 88 11.33 -13.13 1.97
N PRO A 89 11.68 -13.56 3.21
CA PRO A 89 11.05 -13.02 4.42
C PRO A 89 11.20 -11.50 4.60
N HIS A 90 12.14 -10.86 3.88
CA HIS A 90 12.27 -9.42 3.84
C HIS A 90 11.05 -8.75 3.21
N LEU A 91 10.41 -9.36 2.20
CA LEU A 91 9.21 -8.80 1.56
C LEU A 91 8.01 -8.78 2.51
N ASP A 92 7.85 -9.83 3.33
CA ASP A 92 6.84 -9.84 4.40
C ASP A 92 7.12 -8.72 5.41
N SER A 93 8.39 -8.55 5.81
CA SER A 93 8.80 -7.50 6.75
C SER A 93 8.56 -6.09 6.20
N ILE A 94 8.87 -5.86 4.92
CA ILE A 94 8.58 -4.61 4.21
C ILE A 94 7.08 -4.32 4.20
N ALA A 95 6.26 -5.33 3.88
CA ALA A 95 4.82 -5.17 3.82
C ALA A 95 4.22 -4.80 5.18
N TRP A 96 4.62 -5.50 6.25
CA TRP A 96 4.16 -5.19 7.60
C TRP A 96 4.64 -3.82 8.10
N HIS A 97 5.86 -3.41 7.74
CA HIS A 97 6.36 -2.07 8.03
C HIS A 97 5.50 -1.01 7.34
N LEU A 98 5.18 -1.18 6.05
CA LEU A 98 4.32 -0.26 5.32
C LEU A 98 2.91 -0.17 5.93
N ILE A 99 2.30 -1.31 6.29
CA ILE A 99 1.00 -1.35 6.98
C ILE A 99 1.06 -0.56 8.29
N LYS A 100 2.13 -0.76 9.07
CA LYS A 100 2.31 -0.04 10.33
C LYS A 100 2.49 1.46 10.10
N LEU A 101 3.29 1.86 9.11
CA LEU A 101 3.54 3.26 8.79
C LEU A 101 2.26 4.00 8.36
N TYR A 102 1.43 3.39 7.52
CA TYR A 102 0.16 4.00 7.11
C TYR A 102 -0.92 3.93 8.19
N SER A 103 -0.69 3.24 9.31
CA SER A 103 -1.55 3.29 10.51
C SER A 103 -1.20 4.43 11.47
N THR A 104 -0.13 5.20 11.21
CA THR A 104 0.33 6.30 12.06
C THR A 104 0.38 7.62 11.30
N THR A 105 0.64 8.72 12.01
CA THR A 105 0.80 10.06 11.43
C THR A 105 2.02 10.19 10.50
N GLU A 106 2.91 9.20 10.47
CA GLU A 106 4.08 9.19 9.59
C GLU A 106 3.68 9.06 8.12
N GLY A 107 2.63 8.28 7.81
CA GLY A 107 2.13 8.11 6.45
C GLY A 107 1.31 9.27 5.90
N TRP A 108 0.86 10.19 6.76
CA TRP A 108 -0.21 11.13 6.44
C TRP A 108 0.10 12.57 6.83
N GLU A 109 -0.39 13.52 6.05
CA GLU A 109 -0.43 14.94 6.37
C GLU A 109 -1.77 15.56 5.94
N VAL A 110 -2.12 16.70 6.52
CA VAL A 110 -3.38 17.41 6.21
C VAL A 110 -3.34 17.92 4.77
N VAL A 111 -4.47 17.82 4.05
CA VAL A 111 -4.59 18.43 2.72
C VAL A 111 -4.46 19.96 2.85
N PRO A 112 -3.54 20.62 2.13
CA PRO A 112 -3.41 22.08 2.18
C PRO A 112 -4.71 22.77 1.77
N VAL A 113 -5.03 23.88 2.45
CA VAL A 113 -6.20 24.72 2.17
C VAL A 113 -5.90 25.70 1.04
#